data_AF-A0AAP2HQ91-F1
#
_entry.id   AF-A0AAP2HQ91-F1
#
_cell.length_a   1.000
_cell.length_b   1.000
_cell.length_c   1.000
_cell.angle_alpha   90.00
_cell.angle_beta   90.00
_cell.angle_gamma   90.00
#
_symmetry.space_group_name_H-M   'P 1'
#
loop_
_entity.id
_entity.type
_entity.pdbx_description
1 polymer ?
#
loop_
_entity_poly.entity_id
_entity_poly.type
_entity_poly.pdbx_seq_one_letter_code
_entity_poly.pdbx_strand_id
1 'polypeptide(L)'
;MNFGDAAGAVLGAASGISNLASSLAARLGGSAGSYFDQLRPASFRGVAFVSLGGSSSFGRRKQTHEYPQRDEPWVEDLGRGTRRIRMLGFVIGDDVIAQRDVMISACEADGDGELVHPTLGRRTVSLMDFRSVEHWEHGRYFEFQFEFIEGGPRTYPTAEAATLESVLNAVTGLNVAAAVDFAKTALNEISYGAAVLGRIVNTAVGWYTFATGLVGDARNLFQLLFGLPGDFGRFFGSARKPTFGRGPSAAASTGVTVQSLIESATAARANVASAAATLDSAARGFSAVTVDEFTEAVQGVTNALLAATNDPSDSVRLLAALATFSPANDATTSVIGTAMGSVEGACADLFRRTSIGAVAQASASYQPRSSDDAVQIRDFVTGLIDSEMASAGDSGADQTYQALSALRAAVVADLNKRGAALSSIRTFEVPQPMPSLVLATRLYRDPTRADELVSEANPVHPAFFPTKFNALSQ
;
A
#
# COMPACT_ATOMS: atom_id res chain seq x y z
N MET A 1 -15.45 65.84 56.70
CA MET A 1 -15.70 65.23 55.37
C MET A 1 -14.39 65.29 54.61
N ASN A 2 -13.84 64.24 54.02
CA ASN A 2 -14.19 62.83 53.95
C ASN A 2 -12.90 62.11 53.48
N PHE A 3 -12.25 61.31 54.33
CA PHE A 3 -11.12 60.46 53.92
C PHE A 3 -11.69 59.12 53.44
N GLY A 4 -12.16 59.07 52.19
CA GLY A 4 -12.86 57.91 51.64
C GLY A 4 -12.18 57.19 50.46
N ASP A 5 -11.34 57.87 49.67
CA ASP A 5 -11.04 57.37 48.31
C ASP A 5 -9.67 56.71 48.10
N ALA A 6 -8.83 56.56 49.13
CA ALA A 6 -7.54 55.87 48.96
C ALA A 6 -7.59 54.34 49.22
N ALA A 7 -8.69 53.82 49.78
CA ALA A 7 -8.81 52.40 50.12
C ALA A 7 -9.25 51.52 48.93
N GLY A 8 -9.94 52.06 47.92
CA GLY A 8 -10.53 51.28 46.83
C GLY A 8 -9.53 50.75 45.79
N ALA A 9 -8.43 51.48 45.53
CA ALA A 9 -7.48 51.09 44.48
C ALA A 9 -6.51 49.98 44.90
N VAL A 10 -6.19 49.86 46.20
CA VAL A 10 -5.30 48.81 46.73
C VAL A 10 -6.02 47.45 46.83
N LEU A 11 -7.35 47.46 47.00
CA LEU A 11 -8.19 46.25 47.03
C LEU A 11 -8.40 45.61 45.63
N GLY A 12 -8.35 46.40 44.56
CA GLY A 12 -8.43 45.91 43.17
C GLY A 12 -7.17 45.20 42.68
N ALA A 13 -5.99 45.64 43.13
CA ALA A 13 -4.72 45.00 42.77
C ALA A 13 -4.49 43.68 43.53
N ALA A 14 -4.93 43.59 44.78
CA ALA A 14 -4.83 42.37 45.59
C ALA A 14 -5.73 41.22 45.09
N SER A 15 -6.91 41.55 44.56
CA SER A 15 -7.86 40.57 43.98
C SER A 15 -7.44 40.07 42.59
N GLY A 16 -6.75 40.90 41.80
CA GLY A 16 -6.13 40.47 40.54
C GLY A 16 -4.99 39.47 40.75
N ILE A 17 -4.16 39.69 41.77
CA ILE A 17 -3.02 38.82 42.12
C ILE A 17 -3.50 37.51 42.77
N SER A 18 -4.55 37.54 43.61
CA SER A 18 -5.13 36.32 44.20
C SER A 18 -5.74 35.41 43.14
N ASN A 19 -6.45 35.97 42.16
CA ASN A 19 -7.07 35.22 41.08
C ASN A 19 -6.03 34.64 40.11
N LEU A 20 -4.94 35.38 39.84
CA LEU A 20 -3.81 34.85 39.08
C LEU A 20 -3.09 33.73 39.82
N ALA A 21 -2.88 33.86 41.14
CA ALA A 21 -2.24 32.84 41.97
C ALA A 21 -3.08 31.55 42.06
N SER A 22 -4.40 31.64 42.20
CA SER A 22 -5.28 30.47 42.19
C SER A 22 -5.39 29.84 40.80
N SER A 23 -5.35 30.63 39.72
CA SER A 23 -5.33 30.09 38.34
C SER A 23 -4.00 29.44 37.98
N LEU A 24 -2.90 29.93 38.55
CA LEU A 24 -1.55 29.38 38.37
C LEU A 24 -1.38 28.11 39.23
N ALA A 25 -1.88 28.08 40.47
CA ALA A 25 -1.89 26.89 41.34
C ALA A 25 -2.77 25.75 40.79
N ALA A 26 -3.90 26.08 40.15
CA ALA A 26 -4.72 25.10 39.43
C ALA A 26 -4.02 24.53 38.18
N ARG A 27 -3.14 25.32 37.54
CA ARG A 27 -2.31 24.88 36.40
C ARG A 27 -1.00 24.20 36.82
N LEU A 28 -0.53 24.41 38.05
CA LEU A 28 0.69 23.82 38.62
C LEU A 28 0.42 22.64 39.57
N GLY A 29 -0.75 22.00 39.48
CA GLY A 29 -0.96 20.66 40.04
C GLY A 29 -0.96 20.54 41.57
N GLY A 30 -1.54 21.50 42.31
CA GLY A 30 -1.50 21.45 43.78
C GLY A 30 -2.68 22.09 44.51
N SER A 31 -3.83 21.41 44.52
CA SER A 31 -4.66 21.07 45.70
C SER A 31 -5.99 20.57 45.17
N ALA A 32 -6.17 19.25 45.08
CA ALA A 32 -7.48 18.70 44.77
C ALA A 32 -8.47 19.23 45.83
N GLY A 33 -9.61 19.78 45.41
CA GLY A 33 -10.65 20.28 46.32
C GLY A 33 -11.09 19.20 47.32
N SER A 34 -11.98 19.52 48.26
CA SER A 34 -12.48 18.49 49.17
C SER A 34 -13.05 17.31 48.37
N TYR A 35 -13.03 16.09 48.91
CA TYR A 35 -13.49 14.90 48.20
C TYR A 35 -14.87 15.10 47.54
N PHE A 36 -15.76 15.83 48.21
CA PHE A 36 -17.10 16.16 47.72
C PHE A 36 -17.10 17.16 46.55
N ASP A 37 -16.14 18.09 46.49
CA ASP A 37 -16.01 19.05 45.38
C ASP A 37 -15.54 18.38 44.07
N GLN A 38 -14.99 17.17 44.17
CA GLN A 38 -14.54 16.37 43.01
C GLN A 38 -15.65 15.48 42.45
N LEU A 39 -16.76 15.30 43.18
CA LEU A 39 -17.88 14.45 42.75
C LEU A 39 -18.72 15.16 41.70
N ARG A 40 -18.99 14.46 40.60
CA ARG A 40 -19.91 14.92 39.56
C ARG A 40 -21.32 14.40 39.83
N PRO A 41 -22.37 15.16 39.48
CA PRO A 41 -23.74 14.64 39.51
C PRO A 41 -23.83 13.45 38.56
N ALA A 42 -24.39 12.33 39.04
CA ALA A 42 -24.51 11.12 38.24
C ALA A 42 -25.64 11.27 37.22
N SER A 43 -25.37 10.86 35.98
CA SER A 43 -26.38 10.84 34.93
C SER A 43 -26.07 9.78 33.88
N PHE A 44 -27.10 9.16 33.34
CA PHE A 44 -27.00 8.26 32.19
C PHE A 44 -27.85 8.79 31.04
N ARG A 45 -27.24 9.03 29.87
CA ARG A 45 -27.89 9.64 28.68
C ARG A 45 -28.66 10.93 28.99
N GLY A 46 -28.16 11.71 29.95
CA GLY A 46 -28.78 12.97 30.39
C GLY A 46 -29.84 12.85 31.49
N VAL A 47 -30.26 11.63 31.87
CA VAL A 47 -31.17 11.41 33.01
C VAL A 47 -30.36 11.37 34.31
N ALA A 48 -30.61 12.32 35.20
CA ALA A 48 -29.90 12.43 36.47
C ALA A 48 -30.42 11.44 37.52
N PHE A 49 -29.54 10.94 38.38
CA PHE A 49 -29.89 10.12 39.53
C PHE A 49 -28.90 10.34 40.68
N VAL A 50 -29.30 10.01 41.91
CA VAL A 50 -28.40 10.11 43.07
C VAL A 50 -27.61 8.82 43.17
N SER A 51 -26.28 8.90 43.25
CA SER A 51 -25.42 7.73 43.43
C SER A 51 -25.36 7.32 44.89
N LEU A 52 -25.76 6.09 45.19
CA LEU A 52 -25.64 5.48 46.52
C LEU A 52 -24.26 4.81 46.70
N GLY A 53 -23.75 4.21 45.64
CA GLY A 53 -22.46 3.52 45.64
C GLY A 53 -22.21 2.79 44.32
N GLY A 54 -21.04 2.17 44.20
CA GLY A 54 -20.71 1.41 43.00
C GLY A 54 -19.44 0.57 43.20
N SER A 55 -19.28 -0.44 42.35
CA SER A 55 -18.06 -1.23 42.25
C SER A 55 -17.58 -1.23 40.80
N SER A 56 -16.27 -1.17 40.59
CA SER A 56 -15.68 -1.18 39.24
C SER A 56 -14.52 -2.15 39.23
N SER A 57 -14.49 -3.04 38.22
CA SER A 57 -13.38 -3.96 38.02
C SER A 57 -12.40 -3.42 36.97
N PHE A 58 -11.11 -3.44 37.32
CA PHE A 58 -10.02 -3.00 36.45
C PHE A 58 -9.01 -4.11 36.31
N GLY A 59 -8.55 -4.38 35.09
CA GLY A 59 -7.57 -5.42 34.84
C GLY A 59 -7.19 -5.57 33.37
N ARG A 60 -6.26 -6.50 33.12
CA ARG A 60 -5.88 -6.98 31.78
C ARG A 60 -6.35 -8.42 31.62
N ARG A 61 -6.74 -8.81 30.41
CA ARG A 61 -7.01 -10.22 30.09
C ARG A 61 -5.67 -10.92 29.98
N LYS A 62 -5.48 -11.96 30.77
CA LYS A 62 -4.27 -12.76 30.77
C LYS A 62 -4.65 -14.22 30.60
N GLN A 63 -3.96 -14.94 29.71
CA GLN A 63 -4.10 -16.37 29.52
C GLN A 63 -2.90 -17.06 30.13
N THR A 64 -3.14 -17.92 31.12
CA THR A 64 -2.10 -18.72 31.76
C THR A 64 -1.94 -20.03 31.01
N HIS A 65 -0.73 -20.35 30.62
CA HIS A 65 -0.32 -21.60 30.00
C HIS A 65 0.54 -22.39 30.98
N GLU A 66 0.06 -23.57 31.36
CA GLU A 66 0.74 -24.50 32.28
C GLU A 66 1.28 -25.68 31.47
N TYR A 67 2.57 -25.98 31.61
CA TYR A 67 3.23 -27.09 30.92
C TYR A 67 3.62 -28.18 31.93
N PRO A 68 3.40 -29.48 31.62
CA PRO A 68 3.84 -30.57 32.50
C PRO A 68 5.34 -30.49 32.82
N GLN A 69 5.70 -30.75 34.08
CA GLN A 69 7.09 -30.70 34.61
C GLN A 69 7.76 -29.31 34.61
N ARG A 70 7.00 -28.22 34.48
CA ARG A 70 7.50 -26.86 34.66
C ARG A 70 6.78 -26.19 35.83
N ASP A 71 7.55 -25.79 36.84
CA ASP A 71 7.00 -25.19 38.06
C ASP A 71 6.53 -23.73 37.86
N GLU A 72 7.02 -23.05 36.81
CA GLU A 72 6.64 -21.67 36.47
C GLU A 72 5.69 -21.61 35.26
N PRO A 73 4.45 -21.12 35.43
CA PRO A 73 3.50 -20.95 34.33
C PRO A 73 3.85 -19.75 33.45
N TRP A 74 3.58 -19.85 32.15
CA TRP A 74 3.73 -18.73 31.22
C TRP A 74 2.40 -17.97 31.10
N VAL A 75 2.42 -16.65 31.25
CA VAL A 75 1.21 -15.82 31.18
C VAL A 75 1.28 -14.92 29.96
N GLU A 76 0.39 -15.15 29.00
CA GLU A 76 0.21 -14.33 27.81
C GLU A 76 -0.77 -13.18 28.10
N ASP A 77 -0.40 -11.95 27.75
CA ASP A 77 -1.25 -10.77 27.94
C ASP A 77 -2.09 -10.50 26.69
N LEU A 78 -3.39 -10.76 26.79
CA LEU A 78 -4.37 -10.60 25.70
C LEU A 78 -4.98 -9.19 25.66
N GLY A 79 -4.32 -8.22 26.28
CA GLY A 79 -4.70 -6.82 26.25
C GLY A 79 -5.59 -6.39 27.42
N ARG A 80 -6.18 -5.20 27.30
CA ARG A 80 -6.98 -4.59 28.36
C ARG A 80 -8.28 -5.39 28.57
N GLY A 81 -8.57 -5.72 29.82
CA GLY A 81 -9.77 -6.48 30.15
C GLY A 81 -11.03 -5.61 30.11
N THR A 82 -12.17 -6.29 29.87
CA THR A 82 -13.49 -5.67 29.88
C THR A 82 -13.73 -5.03 31.24
N ARG A 83 -13.80 -3.70 31.29
CA ARG A 83 -14.11 -2.97 32.52
C ARG A 83 -15.60 -3.02 32.76
N ARG A 84 -16.00 -3.65 33.87
CA ARG A 84 -17.39 -3.68 34.33
C ARG A 84 -17.56 -2.64 35.42
N ILE A 85 -18.55 -1.77 35.27
CA ILE A 85 -18.89 -0.73 36.23
C ILE A 85 -20.30 -1.03 36.71
N ARG A 86 -20.45 -1.37 37.98
CA ARG A 86 -21.73 -1.56 38.66
C ARG A 86 -22.05 -0.33 39.47
N MET A 87 -23.22 0.23 39.28
CA MET A 87 -23.63 1.46 39.95
C MET A 87 -25.00 1.29 40.59
N LEU A 88 -25.11 1.73 41.83
CA LEU A 88 -26.34 1.79 42.60
C LEU A 88 -26.72 3.26 42.74
N GLY A 89 -27.97 3.55 42.44
CA GLY A 89 -28.52 4.88 42.56
C GLY A 89 -29.97 4.87 42.97
N PHE A 90 -30.52 6.03 43.24
CA PHE A 90 -31.94 6.17 43.53
C PHE A 90 -32.48 7.51 43.06
N VAL A 91 -33.80 7.57 42.99
CA VAL A 91 -34.56 8.79 42.72
C VAL A 91 -35.61 8.96 43.82
N ILE A 92 -35.79 10.20 44.27
CA ILE A 92 -36.71 10.59 45.34
C ILE A 92 -37.47 11.86 44.94
N GLY A 93 -38.77 11.93 45.25
CA GLY A 93 -39.62 13.07 44.88
C GLY A 93 -41.07 12.67 44.60
N ASP A 94 -41.91 13.67 44.28
CA ASP A 94 -43.31 13.44 43.93
C ASP A 94 -43.47 12.85 42.52
N ASP A 95 -42.54 13.18 41.61
CA ASP A 95 -42.52 12.73 40.21
C ASP A 95 -41.71 11.44 39.97
N VAL A 96 -41.43 10.67 41.03
CA VAL A 96 -40.54 9.49 40.97
C VAL A 96 -40.97 8.44 39.94
N ILE A 97 -42.27 8.30 39.71
CA ILE A 97 -42.82 7.34 38.74
C ILE A 97 -42.47 7.81 37.31
N ALA A 98 -42.68 9.09 37.00
CA ALA A 98 -42.32 9.65 35.70
C ALA A 98 -40.80 9.62 35.46
N GLN A 99 -39.99 9.91 36.49
CA GLN A 99 -38.53 9.86 36.38
C GLN A 99 -38.01 8.43 36.18
N ARG A 100 -38.65 7.43 36.80
CA ARG A 100 -38.39 6.01 36.54
C ARG A 100 -38.68 5.66 35.08
N ASP A 101 -39.83 6.03 34.55
CA ASP A 101 -40.21 5.67 33.17
C ASP A 101 -39.27 6.31 32.14
N VAL A 102 -38.84 7.55 32.39
CA VAL A 102 -37.81 8.22 31.58
C VAL A 102 -36.47 7.48 31.67
N MET A 103 -36.06 7.03 32.86
CA MET A 103 -34.82 6.25 33.02
C MET A 103 -34.90 4.91 32.29
N ILE A 104 -36.04 4.20 32.36
CA ILE A 104 -36.27 2.95 31.63
C ILE A 104 -36.14 3.20 30.12
N SER A 105 -36.80 4.24 29.60
CA SER A 105 -36.72 4.56 28.16
C SER A 105 -35.30 4.90 27.69
N ALA A 106 -34.50 5.56 28.54
CA ALA A 106 -33.09 5.85 28.25
C ALA A 106 -32.21 4.60 28.27
N CYS A 107 -32.54 3.63 29.13
CA CYS A 107 -31.86 2.34 29.23
C CYS A 107 -32.18 1.39 28.07
N GLU A 108 -33.42 1.40 27.56
CA GLU A 108 -33.86 0.54 26.47
C GLU A 108 -33.52 1.08 25.06
N ALA A 109 -33.09 2.33 24.94
CA ALA A 109 -32.72 2.91 23.65
C ALA A 109 -31.44 2.28 23.07
N ASP A 110 -31.41 2.06 21.75
CA ASP A 110 -30.27 1.41 21.07
C ASP A 110 -28.96 2.21 21.17
N GLY A 111 -27.84 1.48 21.22
CA GLY A 111 -26.48 2.02 21.10
C GLY A 111 -25.78 2.37 22.43
N ASP A 112 -24.52 2.80 22.32
CA ASP A 112 -23.71 3.23 23.46
C ASP A 112 -24.25 4.54 24.06
N GLY A 113 -24.24 4.63 25.38
CA GLY A 113 -24.70 5.80 26.14
C GLY A 113 -23.57 6.53 26.86
N GLU A 114 -23.74 7.83 27.08
CA GLU A 114 -22.84 8.59 27.95
C GLU A 114 -23.24 8.40 29.42
N LEU A 115 -22.33 7.83 30.21
CA LEU A 115 -22.42 7.76 31.67
C LEU A 115 -21.51 8.82 32.29
N VAL A 116 -22.10 9.67 33.13
CA VAL A 116 -21.35 10.56 34.03
C VAL A 116 -21.26 9.86 35.38
N HIS A 117 -20.08 9.27 35.66
CA HIS A 117 -19.81 8.67 36.96
C HIS A 117 -19.27 9.73 37.93
N PRO A 118 -19.71 9.77 39.21
CA PRO A 118 -19.29 10.77 40.18
C PRO A 118 -17.78 10.91 40.33
N THR A 119 -17.04 9.78 40.33
CA THR A 119 -15.57 9.76 40.49
C THR A 119 -14.80 9.44 39.21
N LEU A 120 -15.40 8.77 38.21
CA LEU A 120 -14.70 8.31 37.01
C LEU A 120 -14.87 9.26 35.82
N GLY A 121 -15.72 10.29 35.98
CA GLY A 121 -16.02 11.28 34.96
C GLY A 121 -16.96 10.75 33.87
N ARG A 122 -16.92 11.41 32.71
CA ARG A 122 -17.70 11.05 31.52
C ARG A 122 -17.09 9.82 30.84
N ARG A 123 -17.92 8.80 30.57
CA ARG A 123 -17.53 7.57 29.89
C ARG A 123 -18.61 7.16 28.90
N THR A 124 -18.18 6.70 27.72
CA THR A 124 -19.06 6.01 26.78
C THR A 124 -19.15 4.56 27.20
N VAL A 125 -20.36 4.11 27.52
CA VAL A 125 -20.62 2.77 28.05
C VAL A 125 -21.82 2.13 27.36
N SER A 126 -21.77 0.81 27.23
CA SER A 126 -22.93 -0.01 26.88
C SER A 126 -23.55 -0.52 28.18
N LEU A 127 -24.85 -0.29 28.35
CA LEU A 127 -25.63 -0.86 29.45
C LEU A 127 -25.89 -2.36 29.17
N MET A 128 -25.61 -3.23 30.14
CA MET A 128 -25.84 -4.67 30.04
C MET A 128 -27.12 -5.09 30.75
N ASP A 129 -27.30 -4.62 31.99
CA ASP A 129 -28.45 -4.93 32.82
C ASP A 129 -28.88 -3.69 33.60
N PHE A 130 -30.20 -3.55 33.76
CA PHE A 130 -30.84 -2.50 34.53
C PHE A 130 -31.97 -3.06 35.36
N ARG A 131 -31.95 -2.76 36.65
CA ARG A 131 -33.00 -3.15 37.60
C ARG A 131 -33.53 -1.96 38.35
N SER A 132 -34.85 -1.78 38.31
CA SER A 132 -35.58 -0.88 39.20
C SER A 132 -36.17 -1.71 40.34
N VAL A 133 -35.83 -1.36 41.59
CA VAL A 133 -36.35 -1.99 42.80
C VAL A 133 -37.25 -1.00 43.53
N GLU A 134 -38.46 -1.45 43.86
CA GLU A 134 -39.45 -0.67 44.59
C GLU A 134 -39.51 -1.16 46.03
N HIS A 135 -39.41 -0.24 46.98
CA HIS A 135 -39.51 -0.55 48.40
C HIS A 135 -40.80 0.08 48.94
N TRP A 136 -41.80 -0.77 49.25
CA TRP A 136 -43.11 -0.31 49.75
C TRP A 136 -42.99 0.50 51.04
N GLU A 137 -41.99 0.19 51.87
CA GLU A 137 -41.74 0.81 53.18
C GLU A 137 -41.21 2.25 53.08
N HIS A 138 -40.52 2.59 51.99
CA HIS A 138 -39.76 3.84 51.89
C HIS A 138 -40.53 4.98 51.22
N GLY A 139 -41.67 4.69 50.57
CA GLY A 139 -42.63 5.67 50.03
C GLY A 139 -42.03 6.86 49.26
N ARG A 140 -42.20 6.90 47.93
CA ARG A 140 -41.56 7.89 47.01
C ARG A 140 -40.07 7.67 46.77
N TYR A 141 -39.65 6.40 46.75
CA TYR A 141 -38.27 5.98 46.56
C TYR A 141 -38.19 4.83 45.55
N PHE A 142 -37.33 4.96 44.54
CA PHE A 142 -36.98 3.88 43.62
C PHE A 142 -35.46 3.72 43.58
N GLU A 143 -35.00 2.48 43.77
CA GLU A 143 -33.59 2.13 43.67
C GLU A 143 -33.29 1.59 42.27
N PHE A 144 -32.19 2.06 41.69
CA PHE A 144 -31.69 1.67 40.38
C PHE A 144 -30.35 0.97 40.51
N GLN A 145 -30.25 -0.18 39.85
CA GLN A 145 -29.01 -0.94 39.75
C GLN A 145 -28.62 -1.03 38.28
N PHE A 146 -27.42 -0.56 37.95
CA PHE A 146 -26.89 -0.54 36.60
C PHE A 146 -25.64 -1.42 36.51
N GLU A 147 -25.54 -2.22 35.45
CA GLU A 147 -24.29 -2.87 35.04
C GLU A 147 -23.85 -2.35 33.67
N PHE A 148 -22.74 -1.61 33.64
CA PHE A 148 -22.18 -1.00 32.45
C PHE A 148 -20.87 -1.69 32.02
N ILE A 149 -20.61 -1.71 30.72
CA ILE A 149 -19.33 -2.07 30.12
C ILE A 149 -18.79 -0.89 29.32
N GLU A 150 -17.51 -0.55 29.46
CA GLU A 150 -16.89 0.53 28.67
C GLU A 150 -16.87 0.16 27.18
N GLY A 151 -17.55 0.97 26.36
CA GLY A 151 -17.64 0.80 24.92
C GLY A 151 -16.40 1.39 24.25
N GLY A 152 -15.67 0.57 23.49
CA GLY A 152 -14.61 1.02 22.59
C GLY A 152 -15.15 1.18 21.17
N PRO A 153 -14.57 2.07 20.35
CA PRO A 153 -14.95 2.16 18.94
C PRO A 153 -14.74 0.81 18.27
N ARG A 154 -15.78 0.30 17.59
CA ARG A 154 -15.70 -0.89 16.75
C ARG A 154 -14.68 -0.65 15.64
N THR A 155 -13.46 -1.15 15.84
CA THR A 155 -12.43 -1.13 14.82
C THR A 155 -12.51 -2.47 14.10
N TYR A 156 -13.15 -2.49 12.92
CA TYR A 156 -13.10 -3.67 12.06
C TYR A 156 -11.66 -3.85 11.57
N PRO A 157 -11.16 -5.08 11.44
CA PRO A 157 -9.94 -5.31 10.69
C PRO A 157 -10.19 -4.85 9.25
N THR A 158 -9.57 -3.75 8.83
CA THR A 158 -9.51 -3.36 7.43
C THR A 158 -8.70 -4.42 6.71
N ALA A 159 -9.32 -5.12 5.76
CA ALA A 159 -8.58 -5.98 4.85
C ALA A 159 -7.50 -5.13 4.18
N GLU A 160 -6.24 -5.51 4.35
CA GLU A 160 -5.17 -4.87 3.59
C GLU A 160 -5.44 -5.11 2.11
N ALA A 161 -5.53 -4.04 1.33
CA ALA A 161 -5.71 -4.16 -0.11
C ALA A 161 -4.55 -4.98 -0.71
N ALA A 162 -4.90 -5.98 -1.52
CA ALA A 162 -3.95 -6.74 -2.31
C ALA A 162 -3.39 -5.82 -3.40
N THR A 163 -2.22 -5.21 -3.13
CA THR A 163 -1.63 -4.20 -4.02
C THR A 163 -1.29 -4.76 -5.40
N LEU A 164 -0.91 -6.04 -5.47
CA LEU A 164 -0.66 -6.75 -6.73
C LEU A 164 -1.92 -6.87 -7.59
N GLU A 165 -3.06 -7.24 -6.99
CA GLU A 165 -4.33 -7.35 -7.71
C GLU A 165 -4.81 -5.98 -8.22
N SER A 166 -4.55 -4.91 -7.46
CA SER A 166 -4.82 -3.53 -7.89
C SER A 166 -4.03 -3.15 -9.15
N VAL A 167 -2.77 -3.57 -9.29
CA VAL A 167 -1.96 -3.32 -10.49
C VAL A 167 -2.54 -4.08 -11.67
N LEU A 168 -2.85 -5.37 -11.51
CA LEU A 168 -3.42 -6.20 -12.58
C LEU A 168 -4.76 -5.66 -13.08
N ASN A 169 -5.65 -5.24 -12.17
CA ASN A 169 -6.93 -4.63 -12.54
C ASN A 169 -6.74 -3.31 -13.30
N ALA A 170 -5.76 -2.49 -12.90
CA ALA A 170 -5.45 -1.26 -13.62
C ALA A 170 -4.85 -1.51 -15.01
N VAL A 171 -4.05 -2.57 -15.19
CA VAL A 171 -3.55 -3.01 -16.50
C VAL A 171 -4.70 -3.45 -17.40
N THR A 172 -5.65 -4.24 -16.90
CA THR A 172 -6.86 -4.62 -17.66
C THR A 172 -7.65 -3.38 -18.06
N GLY A 173 -7.84 -2.42 -17.16
CA GLY A 173 -8.51 -1.15 -17.47
C GLY A 173 -7.79 -0.34 -18.56
N LEU A 174 -6.45 -0.30 -18.53
CA LEU A 174 -5.64 0.35 -19.57
C LEU A 174 -5.79 -0.33 -20.93
N ASN A 175 -5.72 -1.67 -20.97
CA ASN A 175 -5.88 -2.43 -22.22
C ASN A 175 -7.24 -2.20 -22.87
N VAL A 176 -8.31 -2.14 -22.07
CA VAL A 176 -9.66 -1.83 -22.57
C VAL A 176 -9.74 -0.40 -23.10
N ALA A 177 -9.22 0.59 -22.37
CA ALA A 177 -9.24 1.98 -22.81
C ALA A 177 -8.43 2.18 -24.11
N ALA A 178 -7.24 1.57 -24.19
CA ALA A 178 -6.39 1.61 -25.39
C ALA A 178 -7.07 0.93 -26.59
N ALA A 179 -7.72 -0.22 -26.39
CA ALA A 179 -8.48 -0.91 -27.42
C ALA A 179 -9.64 -0.06 -27.95
N VAL A 180 -10.37 0.62 -27.06
CA VAL A 180 -11.48 1.50 -27.44
C VAL A 180 -11.01 2.70 -28.26
N ASP A 181 -9.91 3.35 -27.88
CA ASP A 181 -9.38 4.50 -28.64
C ASP A 181 -8.79 4.08 -29.99
N PHE A 182 -8.13 2.93 -30.04
CA PHE A 182 -7.71 2.31 -31.30
C PHE A 182 -8.92 2.02 -32.19
N ALA A 183 -9.97 1.38 -31.65
CA ALA A 183 -11.18 1.04 -32.39
C ALA A 183 -11.84 2.30 -32.99
N LYS A 184 -12.01 3.37 -32.21
CA LYS A 184 -12.59 4.64 -32.70
C LYS A 184 -11.83 5.17 -33.92
N THR A 185 -10.50 5.17 -33.85
CA THR A 185 -9.65 5.72 -34.93
C THR A 185 -9.61 4.77 -36.12
N ALA A 186 -9.30 3.49 -35.89
CA ALA A 186 -9.19 2.49 -36.96
C ALA A 186 -10.50 2.32 -37.72
N LEU A 187 -11.64 2.21 -37.03
CA LEU A 187 -12.95 1.97 -37.68
C LEU A 187 -13.39 3.14 -38.58
N ASN A 188 -13.06 4.37 -38.21
CA ASN A 188 -13.33 5.53 -39.06
C ASN A 188 -12.51 5.48 -40.35
N GLU A 189 -11.24 5.10 -40.25
CA GLU A 189 -10.26 5.18 -41.32
C GLU A 189 -10.27 3.96 -42.26
N ILE A 190 -10.74 2.78 -41.83
CA ILE A 190 -10.87 1.58 -42.69
C ILE A 190 -11.80 1.85 -43.89
N SER A 191 -12.72 2.81 -43.78
CA SER A 191 -13.59 3.23 -44.88
C SER A 191 -12.83 3.72 -46.12
N TYR A 192 -11.58 4.19 -45.97
CA TYR A 192 -10.71 4.61 -47.08
C TYR A 192 -10.05 3.43 -47.83
N GLY A 193 -10.28 2.19 -47.40
CA GLY A 193 -10.00 0.98 -48.18
C GLY A 193 -8.66 0.30 -47.88
N ALA A 194 -8.22 -0.56 -48.82
CA ALA A 194 -7.16 -1.55 -48.61
C ALA A 194 -5.78 -0.96 -48.24
N ALA A 195 -5.49 0.28 -48.62
CA ALA A 195 -4.22 0.94 -48.28
C ALA A 195 -4.07 1.18 -46.77
N VAL A 196 -5.17 1.54 -46.09
CA VAL A 196 -5.19 1.76 -44.64
C VAL A 196 -5.05 0.43 -43.90
N LEU A 197 -5.75 -0.62 -44.35
CA LEU A 197 -5.57 -1.98 -43.81
C LEU A 197 -4.14 -2.48 -43.98
N GLY A 198 -3.53 -2.23 -45.14
CA GLY A 198 -2.12 -2.54 -45.37
C GLY A 198 -1.18 -1.83 -44.40
N ARG A 199 -1.51 -0.61 -43.95
CA ARG A 199 -0.72 0.11 -42.94
C ARG A 199 -0.81 -0.54 -41.58
N ILE A 200 -1.99 -0.98 -41.14
CA ILE A 200 -2.17 -1.75 -39.88
C ILE A 200 -1.26 -2.98 -39.88
N VAL A 201 -1.32 -3.76 -40.97
CA VAL A 201 -0.51 -4.97 -41.11
C VAL A 201 0.98 -4.63 -41.04
N ASN A 202 1.46 -3.64 -41.80
CA ASN A 202 2.87 -3.26 -41.79
C ASN A 202 3.36 -2.77 -40.42
N THR A 203 2.55 -1.98 -39.72
CA THR A 203 2.88 -1.49 -38.37
C THR A 203 2.91 -2.64 -37.36
N ALA A 204 1.96 -3.58 -37.44
CA ALA A 204 1.97 -4.79 -36.62
C ALA A 204 3.21 -5.66 -36.90
N VAL A 205 3.56 -5.84 -38.17
CA VAL A 205 4.78 -6.56 -38.61
C VAL A 205 6.03 -5.93 -38.04
N GLY A 206 6.17 -4.61 -38.14
CA GLY A 206 7.30 -3.89 -37.54
C GLY A 206 7.39 -4.11 -36.03
N TRP A 207 6.26 -4.08 -35.33
CA TRP A 207 6.23 -4.22 -33.88
C TRP A 207 6.54 -5.65 -33.40
N TYR A 208 5.91 -6.68 -33.96
CA TYR A 208 6.17 -8.05 -33.51
C TYR A 208 7.55 -8.56 -33.98
N THR A 209 8.08 -8.06 -35.11
CA THR A 209 9.47 -8.38 -35.52
C THR A 209 10.48 -7.74 -34.58
N PHE A 210 10.20 -6.53 -34.09
CA PHE A 210 10.98 -5.93 -33.02
C PHE A 210 10.89 -6.76 -31.73
N ALA A 211 9.69 -7.19 -31.33
CA ALA A 211 9.49 -8.04 -30.15
C ALA A 211 10.23 -9.39 -30.23
N THR A 212 10.15 -10.08 -31.39
CA THR A 212 10.88 -11.34 -31.60
C THR A 212 12.40 -11.14 -31.62
N GLY A 213 12.89 -10.02 -32.16
CA GLY A 213 14.30 -9.63 -32.10
C GLY A 213 14.81 -9.42 -30.67
N LEU A 214 13.99 -8.80 -29.80
CA LEU A 214 14.32 -8.58 -28.38
C LEU A 214 14.52 -9.90 -27.61
N VAL A 215 13.73 -10.93 -27.90
CA VAL A 215 13.88 -12.28 -27.28
C VAL A 215 15.05 -13.05 -27.88
N GLY A 216 15.34 -12.80 -29.16
CA GLY A 216 16.50 -13.32 -29.86
C GLY A 216 17.85 -12.79 -29.34
N ASP A 217 17.86 -11.65 -28.65
CA ASP A 217 19.06 -10.97 -28.17
C ASP A 217 19.94 -11.90 -27.32
N ALA A 218 21.23 -11.96 -27.67
CA ALA A 218 22.24 -12.73 -26.96
C ALA A 218 22.31 -12.35 -25.47
N ARG A 219 21.92 -11.12 -25.15
CA ARG A 219 21.83 -10.66 -23.75
C ARG A 219 20.83 -11.44 -22.92
N ASN A 220 19.68 -11.84 -23.48
CA ASN A 220 18.68 -12.63 -22.76
C ASN A 220 19.20 -14.06 -22.48
N LEU A 221 19.84 -14.70 -23.47
CA LEU A 221 20.49 -16.01 -23.27
C LEU A 221 21.63 -15.96 -22.25
N PHE A 222 22.44 -14.90 -22.30
CA PHE A 222 23.51 -14.68 -21.34
C PHE A 222 22.96 -14.42 -19.94
N GLN A 223 21.79 -13.76 -19.83
CA GLN A 223 21.17 -13.47 -18.55
C GLN A 223 20.59 -14.70 -17.85
N LEU A 224 20.06 -15.65 -18.61
CA LEU A 224 19.60 -16.94 -18.08
C LEU A 224 20.71 -17.71 -17.35
N LEU A 225 21.97 -17.53 -17.76
CA LEU A 225 23.12 -18.15 -17.11
C LEU A 225 23.34 -17.63 -15.68
N PHE A 226 22.89 -16.41 -15.35
CA PHE A 226 23.01 -15.85 -13.99
C PHE A 226 22.13 -16.56 -12.96
N GLY A 227 21.11 -17.30 -13.40
CA GLY A 227 20.23 -18.05 -12.52
C GLY A 227 20.76 -19.44 -12.13
N LEU A 228 21.95 -19.85 -12.62
CA LEU A 228 22.53 -21.14 -12.27
C LEU A 228 23.12 -21.13 -10.83
N PRO A 229 22.89 -22.19 -10.03
CA PRO A 229 23.54 -22.34 -8.74
C PRO A 229 25.05 -22.56 -8.92
N GLY A 230 25.88 -21.65 -8.38
CA GLY A 230 27.34 -21.76 -8.42
C GLY A 230 28.06 -20.41 -8.23
N ASP A 231 29.36 -20.48 -7.92
CA ASP A 231 30.22 -19.37 -7.49
C ASP A 231 30.72 -18.48 -8.66
N PHE A 232 29.85 -18.21 -9.64
CA PHE A 232 30.16 -17.39 -10.81
C PHE A 232 29.76 -15.90 -10.63
N GLY A 233 29.12 -15.56 -9.51
CA GLY A 233 28.32 -14.33 -9.33
C GLY A 233 29.06 -12.99 -9.44
N ARG A 234 30.37 -12.89 -9.15
CA ARG A 234 31.04 -11.56 -9.08
C ARG A 234 31.53 -11.02 -10.43
N PHE A 235 31.90 -11.88 -11.38
CA PHE A 235 32.57 -11.45 -12.62
C PHE A 235 31.69 -11.45 -13.86
N PHE A 236 30.52 -12.07 -13.81
CA PHE A 236 29.64 -12.13 -14.97
C PHE A 236 28.66 -10.94 -15.07
N GLY A 237 28.49 -10.10 -14.03
CA GLY A 237 27.57 -8.96 -14.03
C GLY A 237 28.16 -7.65 -14.59
N SER A 238 28.21 -7.51 -15.92
CA SER A 238 28.48 -6.22 -16.58
C SER A 238 27.56 -5.97 -17.77
N ALA A 239 26.57 -5.09 -17.63
CA ALA A 239 26.60 -3.90 -18.49
C ALA A 239 26.02 -2.68 -17.79
N ARG A 240 26.57 -1.54 -18.20
CA ARG A 240 26.24 -0.19 -17.78
C ARG A 240 24.80 0.13 -18.21
N LYS A 241 23.87 0.21 -17.24
CA LYS A 241 22.46 0.70 -17.28
C LYS A 241 21.34 -0.31 -17.67
N PRO A 242 20.11 -0.05 -17.18
CA PRO A 242 19.69 -0.27 -15.80
C PRO A 242 19.48 -1.78 -15.57
N THR A 243 20.17 -2.33 -14.58
CA THR A 243 19.86 -3.67 -14.07
C THR A 243 19.40 -3.39 -12.65
N PHE A 244 18.09 -3.52 -12.41
CA PHE A 244 17.46 -3.27 -11.10
C PHE A 244 17.83 -4.39 -10.11
N GLY A 245 19.10 -4.80 -10.07
CA GLY A 245 19.56 -5.94 -9.29
C GLY A 245 20.93 -6.42 -9.75
N ARG A 246 21.95 -6.18 -8.93
CA ARG A 246 23.33 -6.67 -9.17
C ARG A 246 23.65 -7.97 -8.43
N GLY A 247 22.69 -8.87 -8.37
CA GLY A 247 22.81 -10.09 -7.56
C GLY A 247 21.78 -11.11 -8.02
N PRO A 248 22.01 -12.40 -7.72
CA PRO A 248 21.04 -13.43 -8.06
C PRO A 248 19.70 -13.10 -7.38
N SER A 249 18.62 -13.07 -8.16
CA SER A 249 17.27 -13.25 -7.61
C SER A 249 17.22 -14.56 -6.81
N ALA A 250 16.30 -14.65 -5.85
CA ALA A 250 16.01 -15.77 -4.93
C ALA A 250 16.77 -17.09 -5.18
N ALA A 251 17.37 -17.66 -4.12
CA ALA A 251 18.13 -18.92 -4.12
C ALA A 251 17.67 -19.87 -5.23
N ALA A 252 18.50 -20.01 -6.27
CA ALA A 252 18.19 -20.79 -7.45
C ALA A 252 17.76 -22.20 -7.03
N SER A 253 16.63 -22.67 -7.56
CA SER A 253 16.13 -24.02 -7.30
C SER A 253 17.22 -25.04 -7.63
N THR A 254 17.56 -25.87 -6.65
CA THR A 254 18.52 -26.96 -6.79
C THR A 254 18.08 -27.87 -7.95
N GLY A 255 18.83 -27.89 -9.06
CA GLY A 255 18.56 -28.74 -10.23
C GLY A 255 18.53 -28.05 -11.60
N VAL A 256 18.65 -26.72 -11.69
CA VAL A 256 18.71 -26.01 -12.97
C VAL A 256 20.06 -26.26 -13.65
N THR A 257 20.04 -26.75 -14.89
CA THR A 257 21.23 -26.97 -15.71
C THR A 257 21.26 -25.97 -16.88
N VAL A 258 22.42 -25.81 -17.51
CA VAL A 258 22.53 -25.03 -18.77
C VAL A 258 21.59 -25.60 -19.83
N GLN A 259 21.43 -26.93 -19.88
CA GLN A 259 20.55 -27.59 -20.84
C GLN A 259 19.07 -27.23 -20.58
N SER A 260 18.59 -27.27 -19.33
CA SER A 260 17.21 -26.87 -19.02
C SER A 260 16.95 -25.38 -19.28
N LEU A 261 17.96 -24.52 -19.17
CA LEU A 261 17.85 -23.10 -19.51
C LEU A 261 17.79 -22.88 -21.03
N ILE A 262 18.56 -23.65 -21.81
CA ILE A 262 18.48 -23.62 -23.28
C ILE A 262 17.10 -24.11 -23.74
N GLU A 263 16.58 -25.18 -23.14
CA GLU A 263 15.24 -25.70 -23.42
C GLU A 263 14.16 -24.65 -23.08
N SER A 264 14.25 -24.02 -21.90
CA SER A 264 13.36 -22.93 -21.48
C SER A 264 13.42 -21.72 -22.43
N ALA A 265 14.62 -21.28 -22.83
CA ALA A 265 14.79 -20.18 -23.77
C ALA A 265 14.24 -20.52 -25.17
N THR A 266 14.41 -21.76 -25.60
CA THR A 266 13.89 -22.25 -26.88
C THR A 266 12.36 -22.28 -26.87
N ALA A 267 11.76 -22.77 -25.78
CA ALA A 267 10.31 -22.75 -25.59
C ALA A 267 9.76 -21.32 -25.53
N ALA A 268 10.41 -20.42 -24.80
CA ALA A 268 10.06 -19.00 -24.73
C ALA A 268 10.06 -18.34 -26.12
N ARG A 269 11.10 -18.58 -26.92
CA ARG A 269 11.18 -18.08 -28.30
C ARG A 269 10.08 -18.64 -29.19
N ALA A 270 9.78 -19.94 -29.07
CA ALA A 270 8.69 -20.57 -29.81
C ALA A 270 7.32 -20.00 -29.43
N ASN A 271 7.08 -19.73 -28.14
CA ASN A 271 5.84 -19.12 -27.66
C ASN A 271 5.66 -17.69 -28.19
N VAL A 272 6.73 -16.88 -28.19
CA VAL A 272 6.69 -15.51 -28.74
C VAL A 272 6.50 -15.54 -30.27
N ALA A 273 7.13 -16.48 -30.97
CA ALA A 273 6.92 -16.67 -32.41
C ALA A 273 5.47 -17.11 -32.72
N SER A 274 4.87 -17.96 -31.88
CA SER A 274 3.47 -18.36 -31.99
C SER A 274 2.53 -17.17 -31.78
N ALA A 275 2.76 -16.36 -30.74
CA ALA A 275 1.98 -15.13 -30.50
C ALA A 275 2.15 -14.09 -31.61
N ALA A 276 3.34 -13.99 -32.22
CA ALA A 276 3.56 -13.15 -33.38
C ALA A 276 2.78 -13.65 -34.61
N ALA A 277 2.68 -14.96 -34.81
CA ALA A 277 1.90 -15.55 -35.91
C ALA A 277 0.38 -15.37 -35.72
N THR A 278 -0.12 -15.41 -34.47
CA THR A 278 -1.53 -15.09 -34.19
C THR A 278 -1.80 -13.61 -34.47
N LEU A 279 -0.88 -12.71 -34.13
CA LEU A 279 -0.99 -11.28 -34.46
C LEU A 279 -0.92 -11.01 -35.97
N ASP A 280 -0.03 -11.67 -36.72
CA ASP A 280 0.00 -11.54 -38.19
C ASP A 280 -1.33 -12.00 -38.82
N SER A 281 -1.88 -13.11 -38.34
CA SER A 281 -3.18 -13.61 -38.80
C SER A 281 -4.32 -12.63 -38.49
N ALA A 282 -4.35 -12.10 -37.27
CA ALA A 282 -5.36 -11.12 -36.84
C ALA A 282 -5.22 -9.78 -37.60
N ALA A 283 -4.00 -9.32 -37.86
CA ALA A 283 -3.74 -8.11 -38.63
C ALA A 283 -4.21 -8.25 -40.09
N ARG A 284 -3.93 -9.39 -40.74
CA ARG A 284 -4.36 -9.66 -42.11
C ARG A 284 -5.86 -9.87 -42.24
N GLY A 285 -6.50 -10.41 -41.21
CA GLY A 285 -7.95 -10.58 -41.09
C GLY A 285 -8.68 -9.38 -40.48
N PHE A 286 -8.01 -8.23 -40.33
CA PHE A 286 -8.57 -7.10 -39.62
C PHE A 286 -9.78 -6.51 -40.34
N SER A 287 -10.85 -6.30 -39.58
CA SER A 287 -12.14 -5.81 -40.03
C SER A 287 -12.88 -5.14 -38.87
N ALA A 288 -14.03 -4.53 -39.16
CA ALA A 288 -14.83 -3.87 -38.13
C ALA A 288 -15.33 -4.78 -36.99
N VAL A 289 -15.35 -6.09 -37.20
CA VAL A 289 -15.84 -7.08 -36.22
C VAL A 289 -14.69 -7.81 -35.52
N THR A 290 -13.46 -7.71 -36.02
CA THR A 290 -12.28 -8.44 -35.52
C THR A 290 -11.32 -7.54 -34.72
N VAL A 291 -11.82 -6.41 -34.22
CA VAL A 291 -11.02 -5.48 -33.40
C VAL A 291 -10.58 -6.13 -32.09
N ASP A 292 -11.49 -6.84 -31.42
CA ASP A 292 -11.19 -7.54 -30.17
C ASP A 292 -10.10 -8.60 -30.40
N GLU A 293 -10.24 -9.42 -31.45
CA GLU A 293 -9.23 -10.44 -31.82
C GLU A 293 -7.84 -9.83 -32.06
N PHE A 294 -7.78 -8.67 -32.74
CA PHE A 294 -6.52 -7.97 -32.96
C PHE A 294 -5.91 -7.46 -31.65
N THR A 295 -6.71 -6.81 -30.80
CA THR A 295 -6.22 -6.27 -29.52
C THR A 295 -5.83 -7.37 -28.51
N GLU A 296 -6.52 -8.51 -28.52
CA GLU A 296 -6.14 -9.70 -27.75
C GLU A 296 -4.85 -10.32 -28.27
N ALA A 297 -4.65 -10.37 -29.60
CA ALA A 297 -3.40 -10.87 -30.17
C ALA A 297 -2.20 -9.99 -29.79
N VAL A 298 -2.37 -8.65 -29.72
CA VAL A 298 -1.35 -7.72 -29.21
C VAL A 298 -1.00 -8.04 -27.75
N GLN A 299 -2.00 -8.23 -26.90
CA GLN A 299 -1.80 -8.63 -25.50
C GLN A 299 -1.12 -10.00 -25.39
N GLY A 300 -1.44 -10.94 -26.29
CA GLY A 300 -0.79 -12.24 -26.39
C GLY A 300 0.72 -12.14 -26.60
N VAL A 301 1.18 -11.21 -27.46
CA VAL A 301 2.61 -10.98 -27.70
C VAL A 301 3.30 -10.42 -26.45
N THR A 302 2.71 -9.43 -25.78
CA THR A 302 3.30 -8.86 -24.55
C THR A 302 3.32 -9.87 -23.40
N ASN A 303 2.30 -10.71 -23.28
CA ASN A 303 2.22 -11.78 -22.27
C ASN A 303 3.25 -12.88 -22.55
N ALA A 304 3.44 -13.26 -23.82
CA ALA A 304 4.48 -14.19 -24.22
C ALA A 304 5.88 -13.64 -23.92
N LEU A 305 6.11 -12.33 -24.13
CA LEU A 305 7.37 -11.67 -23.81
C LEU A 305 7.61 -11.58 -22.30
N LEU A 306 6.57 -11.29 -21.50
CA LEU A 306 6.63 -11.30 -20.04
C LEU A 306 7.03 -12.68 -19.50
N ALA A 307 6.48 -13.75 -20.10
CA ALA A 307 6.81 -15.14 -19.74
C ALA A 307 8.13 -15.65 -20.33
N ALA A 308 8.78 -14.87 -21.21
CA ALA A 308 10.00 -15.30 -21.90
C ALA A 308 11.27 -15.18 -21.04
N THR A 309 11.20 -14.47 -19.91
CA THR A 309 12.33 -14.25 -19.00
C THR A 309 12.04 -14.82 -17.63
N ASN A 310 13.04 -15.47 -17.01
CA ASN A 310 12.92 -16.00 -15.65
C ASN A 310 13.15 -14.95 -14.56
N ASP A 311 13.80 -13.82 -14.90
CA ASP A 311 14.03 -12.69 -13.99
C ASP A 311 13.08 -11.52 -14.31
N PRO A 312 12.27 -11.04 -13.34
CA PRO A 312 11.39 -9.89 -13.52
C PRO A 312 12.10 -8.58 -13.93
N SER A 313 13.38 -8.41 -13.58
CA SER A 313 14.14 -7.21 -13.98
C SER A 313 14.43 -7.18 -15.48
N ASP A 314 14.61 -8.37 -16.09
CA ASP A 314 14.84 -8.51 -17.51
C ASP A 314 13.56 -8.37 -18.32
N SER A 315 12.42 -8.87 -17.83
CA SER A 315 11.12 -8.57 -18.47
C SER A 315 10.83 -7.07 -18.47
N VAL A 316 11.07 -6.36 -17.36
CA VAL A 316 10.92 -4.89 -17.31
C VAL A 316 11.79 -4.23 -18.39
N ARG A 317 13.05 -4.64 -18.56
CA ARG A 317 13.95 -4.06 -19.56
C ARG A 317 13.47 -4.32 -21.00
N LEU A 318 13.08 -5.55 -21.32
CA LEU A 318 12.62 -5.92 -22.67
C LEU A 318 11.30 -5.24 -23.00
N LEU A 319 10.34 -5.25 -22.08
CA LEU A 319 9.04 -4.63 -22.25
C LEU A 319 9.13 -3.09 -22.29
N ALA A 320 10.05 -2.48 -21.54
CA ALA A 320 10.32 -1.05 -21.63
C ALA A 320 10.89 -0.65 -23.00
N ALA A 321 11.75 -1.49 -23.60
CA ALA A 321 12.20 -1.25 -24.97
C ALA A 321 11.02 -1.33 -25.95
N LEU A 322 10.13 -2.31 -25.79
CA LEU A 322 8.92 -2.46 -26.60
C LEU A 322 7.93 -1.29 -26.42
N ALA A 323 7.82 -0.74 -25.22
CA ALA A 323 7.01 0.44 -24.89
C ALA A 323 7.49 1.74 -25.54
N THR A 324 8.74 1.77 -26.04
CA THR A 324 9.27 2.93 -26.79
C THR A 324 9.11 2.81 -28.30
N PHE A 325 8.40 1.78 -28.78
CA PHE A 325 8.21 1.58 -30.21
C PHE A 325 7.49 2.77 -30.87
N SER A 326 8.08 3.24 -31.97
CA SER A 326 7.49 4.24 -32.85
C SER A 326 7.73 3.79 -34.29
N PRO A 327 6.67 3.66 -35.10
CA PRO A 327 6.82 3.32 -36.51
C PRO A 327 7.33 4.54 -37.31
N ALA A 328 7.82 4.29 -38.53
CA ALA A 328 8.32 5.33 -39.41
C ALA A 328 7.16 6.03 -40.11
N ASN A 329 6.92 7.31 -39.75
CA ASN A 329 5.86 8.14 -40.31
C ASN A 329 6.16 8.51 -41.78
N ASP A 330 5.82 7.61 -42.70
CA ASP A 330 5.98 7.82 -44.16
C ASP A 330 4.68 8.34 -44.80
N ALA A 331 3.81 8.96 -44.00
CA ALA A 331 2.52 9.47 -44.46
C ALA A 331 2.69 10.64 -45.43
N THR A 332 1.96 10.60 -46.55
CA THR A 332 1.85 11.74 -47.47
C THR A 332 0.73 12.68 -47.05
N THR A 333 0.73 13.91 -47.56
CA THR A 333 -0.35 14.90 -47.29
C THR A 333 -1.65 14.64 -48.07
N SER A 334 -1.78 13.48 -48.73
CA SER A 334 -3.02 13.08 -49.40
C SER A 334 -4.06 12.59 -48.39
N VAL A 335 -5.35 12.59 -48.74
CA VAL A 335 -6.43 12.11 -47.84
C VAL A 335 -6.20 10.66 -47.39
N ILE A 336 -5.76 9.79 -48.30
CA ILE A 336 -5.41 8.40 -47.98
C ILE A 336 -4.11 8.36 -47.15
N GLY A 337 -3.13 9.23 -47.45
CA GLY A 337 -1.90 9.34 -46.68
C GLY A 337 -2.12 9.78 -45.23
N THR A 338 -3.01 10.75 -44.99
CA THR A 338 -3.40 11.20 -43.65
C THR A 338 -4.16 10.12 -42.89
N ALA A 339 -5.03 9.37 -43.57
CA ALA A 339 -5.73 8.22 -43.00
C ALA A 339 -4.75 7.12 -42.55
N MET A 340 -3.78 6.79 -43.41
CA MET A 340 -2.70 5.85 -43.10
C MET A 340 -1.88 6.30 -41.88
N GLY A 341 -1.53 7.58 -41.80
CA GLY A 341 -0.81 8.14 -40.66
C GLY A 341 -1.61 8.12 -39.35
N SER A 342 -2.91 8.40 -39.41
CA SER A 342 -3.79 8.36 -38.24
C SER A 342 -3.91 6.93 -37.67
N VAL A 343 -4.12 5.94 -38.54
CA VAL A 343 -4.22 4.54 -38.13
C VAL A 343 -2.90 3.99 -37.63
N GLU A 344 -1.79 4.37 -38.26
CA GLU A 344 -0.46 4.01 -37.78
C GLU A 344 -0.18 4.57 -36.39
N GLY A 345 -0.55 5.84 -36.14
CA GLY A 345 -0.47 6.46 -34.82
C GLY A 345 -1.29 5.69 -33.79
N ALA A 346 -2.54 5.34 -34.13
CA ALA A 346 -3.41 4.56 -33.26
C ALA A 346 -2.86 3.15 -32.97
N CYS A 347 -2.27 2.46 -33.96
CA CYS A 347 -1.57 1.19 -33.74
C CYS A 347 -0.38 1.38 -32.80
N ALA A 348 0.42 2.42 -33.01
CA ALA A 348 1.59 2.70 -32.18
C ALA A 348 1.18 3.00 -30.72
N ASP A 349 0.13 3.80 -30.52
CA ASP A 349 -0.46 4.07 -29.20
C ASP A 349 -0.92 2.79 -28.52
N LEU A 350 -1.69 1.94 -29.22
CA LEU A 350 -2.14 0.65 -28.69
C LEU A 350 -0.96 -0.21 -28.24
N PHE A 351 0.04 -0.37 -29.11
CA PHE A 351 1.23 -1.18 -28.84
C PHE A 351 2.05 -0.66 -27.66
N ARG A 352 2.24 0.66 -27.55
CA ARG A 352 2.92 1.29 -26.42
C ARG A 352 2.15 1.09 -25.12
N ARG A 353 0.85 1.37 -25.11
CA ARG A 353 -0.02 1.27 -23.91
C ARG A 353 -0.09 -0.15 -23.38
N THR A 354 -0.26 -1.15 -24.26
CA THR A 354 -0.25 -2.56 -23.84
C THR A 354 1.13 -2.99 -23.32
N SER A 355 2.22 -2.51 -23.94
CA SER A 355 3.58 -2.77 -23.44
C SER A 355 3.84 -2.15 -22.08
N ILE A 356 3.37 -0.92 -21.82
CA ILE A 356 3.44 -0.25 -20.51
C ILE A 356 2.64 -1.03 -19.46
N GLY A 357 1.46 -1.53 -19.82
CA GLY A 357 0.68 -2.43 -18.96
C GLY A 357 1.47 -3.68 -18.56
N ALA A 358 2.16 -4.30 -19.52
CA ALA A 358 3.03 -5.46 -19.26
C ALA A 358 4.28 -5.09 -18.42
N VAL A 359 4.87 -3.90 -18.61
CA VAL A 359 5.94 -3.40 -17.73
C VAL A 359 5.44 -3.26 -16.29
N ALA A 360 4.24 -2.71 -16.09
CA ALA A 360 3.65 -2.60 -14.76
C ALA A 360 3.40 -3.98 -14.13
N GLN A 361 2.94 -4.96 -14.91
CA GLN A 361 2.80 -6.34 -14.46
C GLN A 361 4.15 -6.97 -14.08
N ALA A 362 5.20 -6.75 -14.86
CA ALA A 362 6.55 -7.19 -14.53
C ALA A 362 7.09 -6.52 -13.24
N SER A 363 6.78 -5.23 -13.05
CA SER A 363 7.18 -4.51 -11.83
C SER A 363 6.47 -5.05 -10.57
N ALA A 364 5.26 -5.59 -10.71
CA ALA A 364 4.52 -6.20 -9.61
C ALA A 364 5.13 -7.54 -9.16
N SER A 365 5.75 -8.30 -10.06
CA SER A 365 6.46 -9.55 -9.73
C SER A 365 7.92 -9.35 -9.31
N TYR A 366 8.50 -8.18 -9.62
CA TYR A 366 9.86 -7.82 -9.26
C TYR A 366 10.01 -7.60 -7.76
N GLN A 367 10.93 -8.28 -7.08
CA GLN A 367 11.18 -8.11 -5.64
C GLN A 367 12.30 -7.09 -5.37
N PRO A 368 12.00 -5.89 -4.81
CA PRO A 368 13.03 -4.90 -4.49
C PRO A 368 13.92 -5.36 -3.34
N ARG A 369 15.18 -4.93 -3.35
CA ARG A 369 16.18 -5.29 -2.31
C ARG A 369 16.39 -4.22 -1.26
N SER A 370 16.22 -2.96 -1.65
CA SER A 370 16.37 -1.79 -0.79
C SER A 370 15.23 -0.81 -1.02
N SER A 371 15.04 0.13 -0.09
CA SER A 371 14.08 1.22 -0.31
C SER A 371 14.43 2.03 -1.56
N ASP A 372 15.72 2.24 -1.82
CA ASP A 372 16.20 3.06 -2.93
C ASP A 372 16.02 2.37 -4.28
N ASP A 373 16.15 1.04 -4.29
CA ASP A 373 15.86 0.18 -5.44
C ASP A 373 14.36 0.18 -5.77
N ALA A 374 13.51 0.07 -4.74
CA ALA A 374 12.06 0.22 -4.89
C ALA A 374 11.67 1.60 -5.46
N VAL A 375 12.36 2.66 -5.04
CA VAL A 375 12.19 4.00 -5.60
C VAL A 375 12.65 4.09 -7.05
N GLN A 376 13.80 3.50 -7.40
CA GLN A 376 14.32 3.52 -8.76
C GLN A 376 13.39 2.82 -9.76
N ILE A 377 12.91 1.62 -9.41
CA ILE A 377 11.98 0.90 -10.29
C ILE A 377 10.64 1.63 -10.39
N ARG A 378 10.15 2.21 -9.29
CA ARG A 378 8.94 3.03 -9.29
C ARG A 378 9.09 4.22 -10.23
N ASP A 379 10.15 5.01 -10.05
CA ASP A 379 10.38 6.23 -10.82
C ASP A 379 10.58 5.93 -12.32
N PHE A 380 11.21 4.79 -12.63
CA PHE A 380 11.35 4.31 -14.01
C PHE A 380 9.99 3.97 -14.64
N VAL A 381 9.17 3.15 -13.96
CA VAL A 381 7.85 2.73 -14.49
C VAL A 381 6.90 3.91 -14.57
N THR A 382 6.87 4.77 -13.54
CA THR A 382 6.05 5.98 -13.58
C THR A 382 6.53 6.96 -14.65
N GLY A 383 7.83 7.05 -14.92
CA GLY A 383 8.36 7.87 -16.01
C GLY A 383 7.84 7.44 -17.39
N LEU A 384 7.74 6.12 -17.63
CA LEU A 384 7.13 5.58 -18.85
C LEU A 384 5.63 5.92 -18.92
N ILE A 385 4.90 5.73 -17.81
CA ILE A 385 3.47 6.05 -17.75
C ILE A 385 3.23 7.55 -17.96
N ASP A 386 4.01 8.42 -17.31
CA ASP A 386 3.90 9.88 -17.40
C ASP A 386 4.15 10.36 -18.85
N SER A 387 5.09 9.73 -19.56
CA SER A 387 5.34 10.03 -20.98
C SER A 387 4.16 9.68 -21.88
N GLU A 388 3.49 8.55 -21.62
CA GLU A 388 2.31 8.15 -22.39
C GLU A 388 1.05 8.93 -21.97
N MET A 389 0.97 9.37 -20.71
CA MET A 389 -0.08 10.28 -20.25
C MET A 389 -0.04 11.61 -20.98
N ALA A 390 1.15 12.14 -21.28
CA ALA A 390 1.30 13.34 -22.10
C ALA A 390 0.76 13.11 -23.53
N SER A 391 1.15 12.00 -24.18
CA SER A 391 0.65 11.62 -25.51
C SER A 391 -0.87 11.45 -25.53
N ALA A 392 -1.45 10.79 -24.52
CA ALA A 392 -2.89 10.61 -24.40
C ALA A 392 -3.64 11.94 -24.17
N GLY A 393 -3.02 12.87 -23.44
CA GLY A 393 -3.54 14.23 -23.25
C GLY A 393 -3.56 15.02 -24.56
N ASP A 394 -2.47 14.98 -25.33
CA ASP A 394 -2.36 15.65 -26.63
C ASP A 394 -3.36 15.10 -27.66
N SER A 395 -3.69 13.81 -27.57
CA SER A 395 -4.70 13.17 -28.43
C SER A 395 -6.15 13.31 -27.95
N GLY A 396 -6.41 13.93 -26.78
CA GLY A 396 -7.75 14.06 -26.20
C GLY A 396 -8.37 12.74 -25.72
N ALA A 397 -7.54 11.76 -25.36
CA ALA A 397 -7.97 10.42 -24.96
C ALA A 397 -8.26 10.35 -23.44
N ASP A 398 -9.34 10.99 -22.99
CA ASP A 398 -9.68 11.16 -21.56
C ASP A 398 -9.78 9.82 -20.80
N GLN A 399 -10.40 8.80 -21.40
CA GLN A 399 -10.56 7.48 -20.77
C GLN A 399 -9.22 6.77 -20.59
N THR A 400 -8.35 6.82 -21.61
CA THR A 400 -6.99 6.27 -21.51
C THR A 400 -6.16 7.05 -20.49
N TYR A 401 -6.28 8.37 -20.44
CA TYR A 401 -5.59 9.18 -19.44
C TYR A 401 -6.00 8.80 -18.01
N GLN A 402 -7.30 8.60 -17.76
CA GLN A 402 -7.79 8.13 -16.47
C GLN A 402 -7.27 6.72 -16.13
N ALA A 403 -7.26 5.81 -17.11
CA ALA A 403 -6.73 4.46 -16.92
C ALA A 403 -5.22 4.45 -16.61
N LEU A 404 -4.43 5.28 -17.31
CA LEU A 404 -3.00 5.47 -17.03
C LEU A 404 -2.77 6.09 -15.64
N SER A 405 -3.58 7.08 -15.24
CA SER A 405 -3.50 7.67 -13.90
C SER A 405 -3.83 6.64 -12.81
N ALA A 406 -4.80 5.75 -13.05
CA ALA A 406 -5.13 4.67 -12.12
C ALA A 406 -3.98 3.64 -12.04
N LEU A 407 -3.39 3.27 -13.18
CA LEU A 407 -2.23 2.38 -13.24
C LEU A 407 -1.03 2.97 -12.49
N ARG A 408 -0.74 4.26 -12.71
CA ARG A 408 0.32 5.00 -12.01
C ARG A 408 0.10 4.96 -10.50
N ALA A 409 -1.12 5.24 -10.03
CA ALA A 409 -1.44 5.20 -8.61
C ALA A 409 -1.26 3.80 -8.03
N ALA A 410 -1.70 2.76 -8.73
CA ALA A 410 -1.56 1.37 -8.30
C ALA A 410 -0.09 0.94 -8.19
N VAL A 411 0.74 1.24 -9.20
CA VAL A 411 2.17 0.93 -9.21
C VAL A 411 2.90 1.65 -8.08
N VAL A 412 2.60 2.94 -7.86
CA VAL A 412 3.20 3.72 -6.77
C VAL A 412 2.80 3.15 -5.41
N ALA A 413 1.52 2.81 -5.21
CA ALA A 413 1.04 2.22 -3.96
C ALA A 413 1.71 0.87 -3.66
N ASP A 414 1.82 0.01 -4.68
CA ASP A 414 2.44 -1.31 -4.54
C ASP A 414 3.95 -1.21 -4.20
N LEU A 415 4.71 -0.44 -4.97
CA LEU A 415 6.16 -0.30 -4.76
C LEU A 415 6.50 0.47 -3.48
N ASN A 416 5.69 1.45 -3.08
CA ASN A 416 5.87 2.11 -1.78
C ASN A 416 5.58 1.17 -0.61
N LYS A 417 4.53 0.33 -0.70
CA LYS A 417 4.21 -0.66 0.35
C LYS A 417 5.37 -1.65 0.51
N ARG A 418 5.91 -2.16 -0.60
CA ARG A 418 7.03 -3.11 -0.59
C ARG A 418 8.35 -2.45 -0.18
N GLY A 419 8.61 -1.23 -0.62
CA GLY A 419 9.78 -0.44 -0.24
C GLY A 419 9.80 -0.01 1.23
N ALA A 420 8.63 0.23 1.84
CA ALA A 420 8.52 0.68 3.23
C ALA A 420 9.01 -0.36 4.26
N ALA A 421 8.98 -1.65 3.92
CA ALA A 421 9.49 -2.72 4.77
C ALA A 421 11.00 -2.97 4.59
N LEU A 422 11.63 -2.34 3.60
CA LEU A 422 13.02 -2.58 3.23
C LEU A 422 13.95 -1.53 3.81
N SER A 423 15.20 -1.94 4.00
CA SER A 423 16.24 -1.06 4.50
C SER A 423 16.77 -0.11 3.42
N SER A 424 17.14 1.11 3.82
CA SER A 424 17.76 2.11 2.95
C SER A 424 19.25 1.84 2.72
N ILE A 425 19.83 2.36 1.63
CA ILE A 425 21.27 2.27 1.40
C ILE A 425 21.96 3.40 2.17
N ARG A 426 22.97 3.05 2.98
CA ARG A 426 23.81 4.01 3.71
C ARG A 426 25.27 3.87 3.31
N THR A 427 25.97 5.00 3.23
CA THR A 427 27.43 5.01 3.09
C THR A 427 28.11 4.74 4.43
N PHE A 428 28.96 3.71 4.47
CA PHE A 428 29.79 3.33 5.59
C PHE A 428 31.25 3.72 5.34
N GLU A 429 31.92 4.14 6.41
CA GLU A 429 33.36 4.43 6.41
C GLU A 429 34.06 3.55 7.43
N VAL A 430 35.12 2.87 6.99
CA VAL A 430 35.99 2.06 7.84
C VAL A 430 37.43 2.56 7.74
N PRO A 431 38.18 2.56 8.86
CA PRO A 431 39.51 3.18 8.89
C PRO A 431 40.57 2.42 8.09
N GLN A 432 40.36 1.13 7.81
CA GLN A 432 41.26 0.29 7.03
C GLN A 432 40.48 -0.75 6.19
N PRO A 433 41.02 -1.20 5.05
CA PRO A 433 40.46 -2.30 4.30
C PRO A 433 40.38 -3.58 5.14
N MET A 434 39.20 -4.18 5.22
CA MET A 434 38.95 -5.42 5.96
C MET A 434 38.22 -6.43 5.07
N PRO A 435 38.26 -7.74 5.37
CA PRO A 435 37.46 -8.72 4.64
C PRO A 435 35.95 -8.48 4.80
N SER A 436 35.17 -8.78 3.75
CA SER A 436 33.70 -8.65 3.75
C SER A 436 33.03 -9.41 4.90
N LEU A 437 33.53 -10.59 5.26
CA LEU A 437 33.02 -11.40 6.37
C LEU A 437 33.21 -10.71 7.74
N VAL A 438 34.35 -10.04 7.92
CA VAL A 438 34.64 -9.25 9.12
C VAL A 438 33.78 -7.98 9.15
N LEU A 439 33.53 -7.37 8.00
CA LEU A 439 32.64 -6.22 7.89
C LEU A 439 31.17 -6.60 8.15
N ALA A 440 30.69 -7.72 7.62
CA ALA A 440 29.33 -8.20 7.83
C ALA A 440 29.07 -8.54 9.30
N THR A 441 30.01 -9.23 9.96
CA THR A 441 29.93 -9.50 11.41
C THR A 441 29.98 -8.21 12.23
N ARG A 442 30.78 -7.22 11.84
CA ARG A 442 30.88 -5.94 12.56
C ARG A 442 29.66 -5.04 12.37
N LEU A 443 29.13 -4.96 11.15
CA LEU A 443 28.03 -4.07 10.78
C LEU A 443 26.66 -4.67 11.05
N TYR A 444 26.47 -5.97 10.81
CA TYR A 444 25.17 -6.63 10.89
C TYR A 444 25.09 -7.68 11.99
N ARG A 445 26.20 -8.00 12.67
CA ARG A 445 26.31 -9.12 13.61
C ARG A 445 25.96 -10.48 12.99
N ASP A 446 26.03 -10.56 11.67
CA ASP A 446 25.70 -11.76 10.91
C ASP A 446 26.75 -11.97 9.80
N PRO A 447 27.54 -13.07 9.84
CA PRO A 447 28.52 -13.38 8.80
C PRO A 447 27.88 -13.80 7.47
N THR A 448 26.62 -14.25 7.47
CA THR A 448 25.94 -14.75 6.24
C THR A 448 25.61 -13.62 5.26
N ARG A 449 25.55 -12.36 5.75
CA ARG A 449 25.33 -11.16 4.92
C ARG A 449 26.59 -10.65 4.21
N ALA A 450 27.68 -11.41 4.22
CA ALA A 450 28.92 -11.03 3.55
C ALA A 450 28.76 -10.91 2.02
N ASP A 451 28.00 -11.81 1.40
CA ASP A 451 27.78 -11.80 -0.05
C ASP A 451 26.87 -10.64 -0.48
N GLU A 452 25.88 -10.32 0.35
CA GLU A 452 25.03 -9.14 0.19
C GLU A 452 25.87 -7.84 0.25
N LEU A 453 26.80 -7.75 1.20
CA LEU A 453 27.73 -6.62 1.30
C LEU A 453 28.55 -6.49 0.01
N VAL A 454 29.07 -7.60 -0.50
CA VAL A 454 29.86 -7.66 -1.74
C VAL A 454 29.01 -7.25 -2.96
N SER A 455 27.75 -7.66 -3.05
CA SER A 455 26.88 -7.30 -4.17
C SER A 455 26.55 -5.81 -4.19
N GLU A 456 26.32 -5.20 -3.01
CA GLU A 456 26.01 -3.78 -2.89
C GLU A 456 27.22 -2.88 -3.16
N ALA A 457 28.36 -3.16 -2.53
CA ALA A 457 29.54 -2.30 -2.64
C ALA A 457 30.39 -2.56 -3.90
N ASN A 458 30.28 -3.77 -4.48
CA ASN A 458 31.08 -4.24 -5.61
C ASN A 458 32.59 -3.92 -5.47
N PRO A 459 33.25 -4.44 -4.42
CA PRO A 459 34.69 -4.25 -4.25
C PRO A 459 35.47 -4.98 -5.35
N VAL A 460 36.69 -4.52 -5.62
CA VAL A 460 37.63 -5.23 -6.51
C VAL A 460 37.90 -6.64 -5.98
N HIS A 461 38.07 -6.77 -4.65
CA HIS A 461 38.28 -8.05 -3.97
C HIS A 461 37.56 -8.10 -2.61
N PRO A 462 36.76 -9.15 -2.31
CA PRO A 462 36.03 -9.30 -1.05
C PRO A 462 36.90 -9.31 0.21
N ALA A 463 38.13 -9.84 0.13
CA ALA A 463 39.07 -9.80 1.25
C ALA A 463 39.67 -8.39 1.52
N PHE A 464 39.57 -7.48 0.55
CA PHE A 464 40.10 -6.12 0.62
C PHE A 464 39.01 -5.11 0.26
N PHE A 465 38.03 -4.98 1.16
CA PHE A 465 36.93 -4.05 0.96
C PHE A 465 37.41 -2.60 1.01
N PRO A 466 36.87 -1.70 0.17
CA PRO A 466 37.23 -0.28 0.22
C PRO A 466 36.87 0.35 1.56
N THR A 467 37.58 1.40 1.94
CA THR A 467 37.34 2.15 3.19
C THR A 467 36.05 2.95 3.18
N LYS A 468 35.49 3.22 2.00
CA LYS A 468 34.22 3.93 1.80
C LYS A 468 33.35 3.10 0.87
N PHE A 469 32.15 2.72 1.31
CA PHE A 469 31.23 1.88 0.53
C PHE A 469 29.78 2.10 0.91
N ASN A 470 28.87 1.72 0.01
CA ASN A 470 27.44 1.73 0.25
C ASN A 470 26.98 0.33 0.61
N ALA A 471 26.13 0.22 1.64
CA ALA A 471 25.50 -1.04 2.04
C ALA A 471 24.15 -0.76 2.71
N LEU A 472 23.31 -1.79 2.86
CA LEU A 472 22.01 -1.67 3.51
C LEU A 472 22.13 -1.23 4.97
N SER A 473 21.26 -0.34 5.44
CA SER A 473 21.15 -0.06 6.87
C SER A 473 20.64 -1.30 7.63
N GLN A 474 20.85 -1.36 8.95
CA GLN A 474 20.25 -2.40 9.77
C GLN A 474 18.73 -2.27 9.84
#